data_AF-A0A401TVJ4-F1
#
_entry.id   AF-A0A401TVJ4-F1
#
_cell.length_a   1.000
_cell.length_b   1.000
_cell.length_c   1.000
_cell.angle_alpha   90.00
_cell.angle_beta   90.00
_cell.angle_gamma   90.00
#
_symmetry.space_group_name_H-M   'P 1'
#
loop_
_entity.id
_entity.type
_entity.pdbx_description
1 polymer ?
#
loop_
_entity_poly.entity_id
_entity_poly.type
_entity_poly.pdbx_seq_one_letter_code
_entity_poly.pdbx_strand_id
1 'polypeptide(L)'
;MAYSPIEQGRVLHHVTLKTIAARLGATPAQVALAWVLRQDGVCAIPQSGKPEHVRENRGALDVRLTPRDLAELDDAFPAPARKQPLASL
;
A
#
# COMPACT_ATOMS: atom_id res chain seq x y z
N MET A 1 6.76 13.13 -0.39
CA MET A 1 7.29 11.89 -1.03
C MET A 1 7.24 10.78 0.01
N ALA A 2 6.59 9.67 -0.29
CA ALA A 2 6.52 8.49 0.58
C ALA A 2 7.68 7.55 0.24
N TYR A 3 8.71 7.55 1.09
CA TYR A 3 9.81 6.59 0.99
C TYR A 3 9.40 5.26 1.62
N SER A 4 9.96 4.16 1.12
CA SER A 4 9.59 2.79 1.51
C SER A 4 8.05 2.57 1.58
N PRO A 5 7.31 2.87 0.50
CA PRO A 5 5.84 2.93 0.50
C PRO A 5 5.15 1.58 0.74
N ILE A 6 5.92 0.49 0.82
CA ILE A 6 5.47 -0.87 1.16
C ILE A 6 6.31 -1.47 2.30
N GLU A 7 6.88 -0.64 3.17
CA GLU A 7 7.73 -1.02 4.32
C GLU A 7 8.80 -2.08 4.02
N GLN A 8 9.54 -1.92 2.92
CA GLN A 8 10.55 -2.90 2.47
C GLN A 8 9.99 -4.32 2.30
N GLY A 9 8.67 -4.43 2.04
CA GLY A 9 7.96 -5.69 1.87
C GLY A 9 7.30 -6.23 3.15
N ARG A 10 7.57 -5.68 4.35
CA ARG A 10 7.07 -6.23 5.61
C ARG A 10 5.54 -6.27 5.70
N VAL A 11 4.87 -5.24 5.21
CA VAL A 11 3.40 -5.16 5.23
C VAL A 11 2.74 -6.17 4.29
N LEU A 12 3.44 -6.67 3.26
CA LEU A 12 2.85 -7.53 2.22
C LEU A 12 2.38 -8.89 2.76
N HIS A 13 2.83 -9.28 3.95
CA HIS A 13 2.41 -10.52 4.60
C HIS A 13 1.12 -10.38 5.41
N HIS A 14 0.65 -9.15 5.66
CA HIS A 14 -0.54 -8.87 6.46
C HIS A 14 -1.79 -9.50 5.83
N VAL A 15 -2.62 -10.14 6.66
CA VAL A 15 -3.80 -10.89 6.19
C VAL A 15 -4.79 -9.99 5.45
N THR A 16 -5.04 -8.78 5.95
CA THR A 16 -5.95 -7.81 5.32
C THR A 16 -5.52 -7.46 3.89
N LEU A 17 -4.23 -7.20 3.66
CA LEU A 17 -3.72 -6.87 2.33
C LEU A 17 -3.90 -8.05 1.37
N LYS A 18 -3.63 -9.28 1.82
CA LYS A 18 -3.86 -10.49 1.01
C LYS A 18 -5.34 -10.71 0.70
N THR A 19 -6.22 -10.50 1.67
CA THR A 19 -7.67 -10.65 1.49
C THR A 19 -8.23 -9.64 0.49
N ILE A 20 -7.84 -8.36 0.61
CA ILE A 20 -8.24 -7.31 -0.34
C ILE A 20 -7.65 -7.60 -1.72
N ALA A 21 -6.36 -7.96 -1.80
CA ALA A 21 -5.70 -8.28 -3.05
C ALA A 21 -6.40 -9.43 -3.80
N ALA A 22 -6.71 -10.52 -3.10
CA ALA A 22 -7.45 -11.64 -3.67
C ALA A 22 -8.84 -11.22 -4.19
N ARG A 23 -9.55 -10.38 -3.45
CA ARG A 23 -10.88 -9.87 -3.81
C ARG A 23 -10.85 -8.95 -5.04
N LEU A 24 -9.77 -8.20 -5.22
CA LEU A 24 -9.59 -7.26 -6.33
C LEU A 24 -8.84 -7.86 -7.53
N GLY A 25 -8.40 -9.12 -7.47
CA GLY A 25 -7.56 -9.72 -8.51
C GLY A 25 -6.19 -9.03 -8.65
N ALA A 26 -5.70 -8.46 -7.55
CA ALA A 26 -4.44 -7.71 -7.48
C ALA A 26 -3.42 -8.44 -6.60
N THR A 27 -2.23 -7.88 -6.46
CA THR A 27 -1.23 -8.32 -5.47
C THR A 27 -1.28 -7.49 -4.19
N PRO A 28 -0.77 -7.98 -3.05
CA PRO A 28 -0.66 -7.18 -1.83
C PRO A 28 0.15 -5.89 -2.03
N ALA A 29 1.19 -5.91 -2.88
CA ALA A 29 1.99 -4.72 -3.15
C ALA A 29 1.19 -3.68 -3.96
N GLN A 30 0.38 -4.13 -4.92
CA GLN A 30 -0.52 -3.25 -5.66
C GLN A 30 -1.55 -2.58 -4.75
N VAL A 31 -2.15 -3.33 -3.81
CA VAL A 31 -3.11 -2.77 -2.85
C VAL A 31 -2.44 -1.73 -1.94
N ALA A 32 -1.27 -2.04 -1.39
CA ALA A 32 -0.53 -1.11 -0.54
C ALA A 32 -0.13 0.17 -1.29
N LEU A 33 0.40 0.04 -2.51
CA LEU A 33 0.76 1.19 -3.35
C LEU A 33 -0.45 2.01 -3.78
N ALA A 34 -1.56 1.36 -4.16
CA ALA A 34 -2.80 2.05 -4.52
C ALA A 34 -3.34 2.89 -3.35
N TRP A 35 -3.22 2.38 -2.13
CA TRP A 35 -3.61 3.13 -0.93
C TRP A 35 -2.74 4.38 -0.74
N VAL A 36 -1.41 4.28 -0.91
CA VAL A 36 -0.49 5.43 -0.79
C VAL A 36 -0.79 6.47 -1.88
N LEU A 37 -0.97 6.02 -3.12
CA LEU A 37 -1.17 6.86 -4.30
C LEU A 37 -2.53 7.55 -4.35
N ARG A 38 -3.49 7.15 -3.49
CA ARG A 38 -4.82 7.79 -3.42
C ARG A 38 -4.77 9.19 -2.81
N GLN A 39 -3.72 9.52 -2.06
CA GLN A 39 -3.63 10.77 -1.31
C GLN A 39 -3.10 11.89 -2.20
N ASP A 40 -3.85 12.97 -2.32
CA ASP A 40 -3.43 14.14 -3.07
C ASP A 40 -2.10 14.70 -2.54
N GLY A 41 -1.18 15.01 -3.45
CA GLY A 41 0.16 15.52 -3.10
C GLY A 41 1.15 14.45 -2.62
N VAL A 42 0.79 13.16 -2.61
CA VAL A 42 1.70 12.07 -2.25
C VAL A 42 2.29 11.41 -3.49
N CYS A 43 3.61 11.46 -3.63
CA CYS A 43 4.39 10.69 -4.61
C CYS A 43 5.08 9.51 -3.93
N ALA A 44 4.79 8.28 -4.36
CA ALA A 44 5.41 7.05 -3.86
C ALA A 44 6.62 6.65 -4.72
N ILE A 45 7.71 6.23 -4.09
CA ILE A 45 8.96 5.82 -4.77
C ILE A 45 9.35 4.37 -4.43
N PRO A 46 8.60 3.36 -4.90
CA PRO A 46 8.95 1.97 -4.67
C PRO A 46 10.21 1.58 -5.47
N GLN A 47 11.14 0.87 -4.82
CA GLN A 47 12.30 0.29 -5.49
C GLN A 47 12.01 -1.17 -5.89
N SER A 48 12.48 -1.59 -7.06
CA SER A 48 12.60 -2.99 -7.43
C SER A 48 13.85 -3.26 -8.24
N GLY A 49 14.54 -4.38 -7.97
CA GLY A 49 15.58 -4.93 -8.85
C GLY A 49 15.05 -5.95 -9.86
N LYS A 50 13.76 -6.29 -9.82
CA LYS A 50 13.12 -7.29 -10.69
C LYS A 50 12.09 -6.64 -11.62
N PRO A 51 12.15 -6.86 -12.95
CA PRO A 51 11.18 -6.31 -13.90
C PRO A 51 9.73 -6.69 -13.61
N GLU A 52 9.50 -7.87 -13.03
CA GLU A 52 8.18 -8.38 -12.67
C GLU A 52 7.52 -7.45 -11.65
N HIS A 53 8.24 -7.08 -10.58
CA HIS A 53 7.69 -6.16 -9.59
C HIS A 53 7.59 -4.73 -10.12
N VAL A 54 8.38 -4.33 -11.14
CA VAL A 54 8.18 -3.02 -11.79
C VAL A 54 6.83 -2.99 -12.50
N ARG A 55 6.48 -4.06 -13.22
CA ARG A 55 5.15 -4.21 -13.84
C ARG A 55 4.05 -4.26 -12.78
N GLU A 56 4.28 -4.97 -11.69
CA GLU A 56 3.36 -5.03 -10.54
C GLU A 56 3.11 -3.65 -9.93
N ASN A 57 4.17 -2.91 -9.61
CA ASN A 57 4.12 -1.54 -9.09
C ASN A 57 3.33 -0.62 -10.02
N ARG A 58 3.52 -0.74 -11.34
CA ARG A 58 2.76 0.03 -12.32
C ARG A 58 1.27 -0.31 -12.30
N GLY A 59 0.93 -1.59 -12.14
CA GLY A 59 -0.45 -2.06 -12.06
C GLY A 59 -1.21 -1.55 -10.82
N ALA A 60 -0.51 -1.04 -9.79
CA ALA A 60 -1.15 -0.40 -8.64
C ALA A 60 -2.03 0.80 -9.03
N LEU A 61 -1.70 1.49 -10.13
CA LEU A 61 -2.49 2.63 -10.64
C LEU A 61 -3.86 2.20 -11.20
N ASP A 62 -4.02 0.92 -11.53
CA ASP A 62 -5.24 0.38 -12.09
C ASP A 62 -6.16 -0.19 -11.00
N VAL A 63 -5.64 -0.35 -9.76
CA VAL A 63 -6.43 -0.77 -8.60
C VAL A 63 -7.40 0.33 -8.17
N ARG A 64 -8.62 -0.06 -7.84
CA ARG A 64 -9.67 0.82 -7.29
C ARG A 64 -10.11 0.26 -5.94
N LEU A 65 -9.67 0.90 -4.86
CA LEU A 65 -10.08 0.55 -3.50
C LEU A 65 -11.50 1.05 -3.25
N THR A 66 -12.39 0.13 -2.85
CA THR A 66 -13.76 0.45 -2.47
C THR A 66 -13.81 1.06 -1.06
N PRO A 67 -14.91 1.72 -0.66
CA PRO A 67 -15.08 2.18 0.73
C PRO A 67 -14.92 1.06 1.76
N ARG A 68 -15.33 -0.17 1.41
CA ARG A 68 -15.14 -1.36 2.24
C ARG A 68 -13.65 -1.70 2.40
N ASP A 69 -12.89 -1.66 1.32
CA ASP A 69 -11.44 -1.92 1.37
C ASP A 69 -10.74 -0.90 2.27
N LEU A 70 -11.13 0.36 2.14
CA LEU A 70 -10.56 1.44 2.94
C LEU A 70 -10.91 1.25 4.43
N ALA A 71 -12.14 0.90 4.76
CA ALA A 71 -12.52 0.60 6.14
C ALA A 71 -11.74 -0.60 6.72
N GLU A 72 -11.60 -1.69 5.95
CA GLU A 72 -10.80 -2.86 6.37
C GLU A 72 -9.32 -2.48 6.58
N LEU A 73 -8.77 -1.57 5.76
CA LEU A 73 -7.41 -1.06 5.93
C LEU A 73 -7.27 -0.13 7.13
N ASP A 74 -8.24 0.75 7.38
CA ASP A 74 -8.24 1.66 8.53
C ASP A 74 -8.33 0.88 9.86
N ASP A 75 -9.11 -0.21 9.90
CA ASP A 75 -9.19 -1.10 11.07
C ASP A 75 -7.87 -1.87 11.31
N ALA A 76 -7.24 -2.34 10.23
CA ALA A 76 -5.99 -3.10 10.30
C ALA A 76 -4.76 -2.22 10.57
N PHE A 77 -4.77 -0.98 10.08
CA PHE A 77 -3.68 -0.01 10.13
C PHE A 77 -4.21 1.34 10.65
N PRO A 78 -4.57 1.42 11.95
CA PRO A 78 -5.20 2.61 12.49
C PRO A 78 -4.30 3.84 12.37
N ALA A 79 -4.93 4.96 11.97
CA ALA A 79 -4.26 6.25 11.94
C ALA A 79 -3.75 6.65 13.35
N PRO A 80 -2.65 7.42 13.43
CA PRO A 80 -2.10 7.82 14.72
C PRO A 80 -3.08 8.69 15.52
N ALA A 81 -3.45 8.24 16.73
CA ALA A 81 -4.36 8.96 17.62
C ALA A 81 -3.70 10.12 18.39
N ARG A 82 -2.37 10.23 18.33
CA ARG A 82 -1.59 11.27 19.01
C ARG A 82 -0.33 11.60 18.23
N LYS A 83 0.28 12.75 18.55
CA LYS A 83 1.59 13.13 18.03
C LYS A 83 2.61 12.03 18.34
N GLN A 84 3.33 11.61 17.30
CA GLN A 84 4.43 10.64 17.39
C GLN A 84 5.69 11.23 16.76
N PRO A 85 6.89 10.76 17.14
CA PRO A 85 8.12 11.10 16.46
C PRO A 85 8.04 10.76 14.97
N LEU A 86 8.78 11.51 14.14
CA LEU A 86 8.90 11.18 12.72
C LEU A 86 9.57 9.81 12.58
N ALA A 87 8.88 8.87 11.93
CA ALA A 87 9.46 7.58 11.63
C ALA A 87 10.63 7.76 10.65
N SER A 88 11.73 7.07 10.92
CA SER A 88 12.88 6.89 10.04
C SER A 88 13.17 5.40 9.95
N LEU A 89 13.38 4.89 8.74
CA LEU A 89 13.85 3.52 8.50
C LEU A 89 15.38 3.45 8.55
#